data_AF-A0AAE3SH75-F1
#
_entry.id   AF-A0AAE3SH75-F1
#
_cell.length_a   1.000
_cell.length_b   1.000
_cell.length_c   1.000
_cell.angle_alpha   90.00
_cell.angle_beta   90.00
_cell.angle_gamma   90.00
#
_symmetry.space_group_name_H-M   'P 1'
#
loop_
_entity.id
_entity.type
_entity.pdbx_description
1 polymer ?
#
loop_
_entity_poly.entity_id
_entity_poly.type
_entity_poly.pdbx_seq_one_letter_code
_entity_poly.pdbx_strand_id
1 'polypeptide(L)' 'MIVPRTYLKQELVKKLYPNSISIKSAMQQLRNEIDICPTLKQEISDAGSTKCHYYNKQQLLLILEHFSITIEELEQL' A
#
# COMPACT_ATOMS: atom_id res chain seq x y z
N MET A 1 -16.44 -6.46 8.33
CA MET A 1 -16.29 -5.36 7.35
C MET A 1 -15.94 -5.94 5.98
N ILE A 2 -16.52 -5.44 4.88
CA ILE A 2 -16.23 -5.97 3.54
C ILE A 2 -14.98 -5.26 3.02
N VAL A 3 -13.82 -5.92 3.10
CA VAL A 3 -12.59 -5.42 2.49
C VAL A 3 -12.79 -5.34 0.96
N PRO A 4 -12.65 -4.17 0.33
CA PRO A 4 -12.84 -4.03 -1.11
C PRO A 4 -11.82 -4.89 -1.86
N ARG A 5 -12.23 -5.44 -3.01
CA ARG A 5 -11.37 -6.30 -3.85
C ARG A 5 -10.12 -5.57 -4.36
N THR A 6 -10.21 -4.24 -4.47
CA THR A 6 -9.17 -3.35 -4.93
C THR A 6 -9.15 -2.09 -4.09
N TYR A 7 -7.96 -1.55 -3.84
CA TYR A 7 -7.74 -0.35 -3.04
C TYR A 7 -6.95 0.68 -3.84
N LEU A 8 -7.37 1.95 -3.80
CA LEU A 8 -6.71 3.04 -4.50
C LEU A 8 -5.36 3.34 -3.85
N LYS A 9 -4.27 3.35 -4.63
CA LYS A 9 -2.93 3.65 -4.11
C LYS A 9 -2.87 5.03 -3.45
N GLN A 10 -3.58 5.99 -4.02
CA GLN A 10 -3.63 7.37 -3.51
C GLN A 10 -4.29 7.44 -2.14
N GLU A 11 -5.39 6.71 -1.94
CA GLU A 11 -6.08 6.66 -0.64
C GLU A 11 -5.22 5.96 0.41
N LEU A 12 -4.46 4.93 0.00
CA LEU A 12 -3.56 4.20 0.89
C LEU A 12 -2.47 5.13 1.42
N VAL A 13 -1.80 5.84 0.51
CA VAL A 13 -0.67 6.69 0.89
C VAL A 13 -1.11 7.96 1.64
N LYS A 14 -2.35 8.44 1.45
CA LYS A 14 -2.90 9.52 2.29
C LYS A 14 -2.98 9.11 3.76
N LYS A 15 -3.40 7.87 4.02
CA LYS A 15 -3.53 7.31 5.37
C LYS A 15 -2.17 6.95 5.98
N LEU A 16 -1.29 6.32 5.19
CA LEU A 16 0.04 5.93 5.67
C LEU A 16 0.99 7.13 5.88
N TYR A 17 0.85 8.18 5.08
CA TYR A 17 1.75 9.34 5.10
C TYR A 17 0.96 10.66 5.17
N PRO A 18 0.23 10.94 6.27
CA PRO A 18 -0.62 12.13 6.38
C PRO A 18 0.19 13.44 6.33
N ASN A 19 1.47 13.39 6.72
CA ASN A 19 2.38 14.54 6.73
C ASN A 19 3.07 14.80 5.37
N SER A 20 2.78 14.00 4.34
CA SER A 20 3.35 14.21 3.01
C SER A 20 2.80 15.47 2.34
N ILE A 21 3.68 16.26 1.72
CA ILE A 21 3.33 17.54 1.06
C ILE A 21 2.38 17.32 -0.14
N SER A 22 2.42 16.14 -0.78
CA SER A 22 1.50 15.80 -1.86
C SER A 22 1.31 14.28 -1.98
N ILE A 23 0.20 13.87 -2.63
CA ILE A 23 -0.08 12.45 -2.95
C ILE A 23 1.07 11.86 -3.78
N LYS A 24 1.66 12.62 -4.72
CA LYS A 24 2.78 12.15 -5.53
C LYS A 24 4.01 11.86 -4.66
N SER A 25 4.29 12.72 -3.68
CA SER A 25 5.38 12.51 -2.72
C SER A 25 5.12 11.27 -1.86
N ALA A 26 3.91 11.12 -1.33
CA ALA A 26 3.51 9.96 -0.52
C ALA A 26 3.61 8.63 -1.32
N MET A 27 3.18 8.64 -2.59
CA MET A 27 3.36 7.49 -3.49
C MET A 27 4.83 7.17 -3.75
N GLN A 28 5.68 8.18 -3.89
CA GLN A 28 7.12 7.96 -4.07
C GLN A 28 7.76 7.40 -2.80
N GLN A 29 7.35 7.87 -1.62
CA GLN A 29 7.79 7.32 -0.34
C GLN A 29 7.44 5.83 -0.24
N LEU A 30 6.17 5.46 -0.47
CA LEU A 30 5.76 4.05 -0.47
C LEU A 30 6.57 3.22 -1.47
N ARG A 31 6.82 3.75 -2.67
CA ARG A 31 7.60 3.04 -3.69
C ARG A 31 9.05 2.84 -3.24
N ASN A 32 9.67 3.84 -2.63
CA ASN A 32 11.02 3.74 -2.10
C ASN A 32 11.10 2.67 -1.00
N GLU A 33 10.16 2.64 -0.06
CA GLU A 33 10.09 1.59 0.98
C GLU A 33 10.01 0.19 0.36
N ILE A 34 9.12 0.00 -0.62
CA ILE A 34 9.00 -1.26 -1.35
C ILE A 34 10.29 -1.61 -2.10
N ASP A 35 10.94 -0.64 -2.74
CA ASP A 35 12.19 -0.85 -3.48
C ASP A 35 13.38 -1.17 -2.55
N ILE A 36 13.37 -0.69 -1.30
CA ILE A 36 14.38 -0.99 -0.28
C ILE A 36 14.24 -2.42 0.26
N CYS A 37 13.04 -3.01 0.17
CA CYS A 37 12.77 -4.39 0.59
C CYS A 37 12.51 -5.31 -0.63
N PRO A 38 13.54 -5.98 -1.18
CA PRO A 38 13.40 -6.80 -2.38
C PRO A 38 12.38 -7.93 -2.21
N THR A 39 12.29 -8.51 -1.00
CA THR A 39 11.33 -9.57 -0.67
C THR A 39 9.90 -9.07 -0.81
N LEU A 40 9.57 -7.92 -0.20
CA LEU A 40 8.24 -7.33 -0.30
C LEU A 40 7.87 -7.01 -1.75
N LYS A 41 8.83 -6.45 -2.50
CA LYS A 41 8.63 -6.14 -3.92
C LYS A 41 8.31 -7.39 -4.74
N GLN A 42 9.00 -8.49 -4.47
CA GLN A 42 8.75 -9.77 -5.12
C GLN A 42 7.38 -10.33 -4.74
N GLU A 43 7.02 -10.33 -3.45
CA GLU A 43 5.71 -10.81 -2.97
C GLU A 43 4.55 -10.00 -3.56
N ILE A 44 4.68 -8.67 -3.66
CA ILE A 44 3.67 -7.81 -4.29
C ILE A 44 3.51 -8.14 -5.78
N SER A 45 4.62 -8.46 -6.46
CA SER A 45 4.61 -8.85 -7.87
C SER A 45 3.97 -10.23 -8.07
N ASP A 46 4.24 -11.18 -7.18
CA ASP A 46 3.72 -12.54 -7.25
C ASP A 46 2.24 -12.62 -6.84
N ALA A 47 1.78 -11.72 -5.97
CA ALA A 47 0.37 -11.54 -5.61
C ALA A 47 -0.52 -11.05 -6.78
N GLY A 48 0.07 -10.77 -7.94
CA GLY A 48 -0.63 -10.53 -9.19
C GLY A 48 -0.18 -9.24 -9.89
N SER A 49 -0.78 -8.98 -11.05
CA SER A 49 -0.36 -7.83 -11.87
C SER A 49 -0.59 -6.51 -11.14
N THR A 50 0.50 -5.78 -10.89
CA THR A 50 0.48 -4.46 -10.30
C THR A 50 -0.20 -3.47 -11.24
N LYS A 51 -1.44 -3.11 -10.96
CA LYS A 51 -2.14 -2.06 -11.72
C LYS A 51 -1.57 -0.68 -11.35
N CYS A 52 -1.62 0.24 -12.32
CA CYS A 52 -1.03 1.57 -12.15
C CYS A 52 -1.62 2.32 -10.94
N HIS A 53 -2.94 2.27 -10.77
CA HIS A 53 -3.67 3.10 -9.79
C HIS A 53 -4.22 2.34 -8.57
N TYR A 54 -4.19 1.01 -8.59
CA TYR A 54 -4.83 0.18 -7.57
C TYR A 54 -3.90 -0.94 -7.11
N TYR A 55 -4.02 -1.30 -5.83
CA TYR A 55 -3.58 -2.59 -5.31
C TYR A 55 -4.76 -3.54 -5.24
N ASN A 56 -4.54 -4.81 -5.54
CA ASN A 56 -5.51 -5.85 -5.21
C ASN A 56 -5.47 -6.14 -3.69
N LYS A 57 -6.44 -6.91 -3.19
CA LYS A 57 -6.52 -7.25 -1.76
C LYS A 57 -5.24 -7.91 -1.22
N GLN A 58 -4.62 -8.83 -1.96
CA GLN A 58 -3.40 -9.51 -1.51
C GLN A 58 -2.21 -8.56 -1.45
N GLN A 59 -2.03 -7.73 -2.48
CA GLN A 59 -1.00 -6.69 -2.50
C GLN A 59 -1.18 -5.69 -1.36
N LEU A 60 -2.42 -5.28 -1.06
CA LEU A 60 -2.70 -4.41 0.08
C LEU A 60 -2.30 -5.08 1.40
N LEU A 61 -2.66 -6.34 1.60
CA LEU A 61 -2.33 -7.07 2.84
C LEU A 61 -0.81 -7.17 3.05
N LEU A 62 -0.05 -7.49 2.01
CA LEU A 62 1.42 -7.55 2.08
C LEU A 62 2.03 -6.20 2.46
N ILE A 63 1.53 -5.12 1.87
CA ILE A 63 1.98 -3.76 2.20
C ILE A 63 1.66 -3.43 3.66
N LEU A 64 0.43 -3.72 4.11
CA LEU A 64 0.01 -3.43 5.48
C LEU A 64 0.78 -4.27 6.51
N GLU A 65 1.04 -5.53 6.21
CA GLU A 65 1.88 -6.42 7.01
C GLU A 65 3.30 -5.86 7.16
N HIS A 66 3.88 -5.33 6.09
CA HIS A 66 5.18 -4.67 6.15
C HIS A 66 5.20 -3.47 7.11
N PHE A 67 4.12 -2.70 7.16
CA PHE A 67 3.98 -1.59 8.11
C PHE A 67 3.53 -2.04 9.50
N SER A 68 3.30 -3.34 9.73
CA SER A 68 2.71 -3.88 10.96
C SER A 68 1.37 -3.22 11.31
N ILE A 69 0.56 -2.92 10.29
CA ILE A 69 -0.75 -2.27 10.41
C ILE A 69 -1.81 -3.28 9.97
N THR A 70 -2.91 -3.37 10.70
CA THR A 70 -4.10 -4.12 10.27
C THR A 70 -4.99 -3.27 9.37
N ILE A 71 -5.88 -3.91 8.59
CA ILE A 71 -6.87 -3.18 7.79
C ILE A 71 -7.76 -2.29 8.68
N GLU A 72 -8.08 -2.75 9.90
CA GLU A 72 -8.92 -2.01 10.85
C GLU A 72 -8.21 -0.75 11.35
N GLU A 73 -6.93 -0.85 11.67
CA GLU A 73 -6.10 0.30 12.03
C GLU A 73 -5.94 1.27 10.85
N LEU A 74 -5.77 0.77 9.63
CA LEU A 74 -5.72 1.62 8.44
C LEU A 74 -7.00 2.44 8.28
N GLU A 75 -8.17 1.90 8.62
CA GLU A 75 -9.42 2.64 8.54
C GLU A 75 -9.54 3.74 9.60
N GLN A 76 -8.88 3.56 10.75
CA GLN A 76 -8.83 4.54 11.85
C GLN A 76 -7.75 5.62 11.70
N LEU A 77 -6.77 5.43 10.82
CA LEU A 77 -5.83 6.45 10.35
C LEU A 77 -6.51 7.49 9.45
#